data_AF-A0A3A4X3X3-F1
#
_entry.id   AF-A0A3A4X3X3-F1
#
_cell.length_a   1.000
_cell.length_b   1.000
_cell.length_c   1.000
_cell.angle_alpha   90.00
_cell.angle_beta   90.00
_cell.angle_gamma   90.00
#
_symmetry.space_group_name_H-M   'P 1'
#
loop_
_entity.id
_entity.type
_entity.pdbx_description
1 polymer ?
#
loop_
_entity_poly.entity_id
_entity_poly.type
_entity_poly.pdbx_seq_one_letter_code
_entity_poly.pdbx_strand_id
1 'polypeptide(L)'
;MKSERLKEEIEAFEKNPLQNLTVQDAMIIVVVCGARVKAEDCSEDIARIAELVQSHSLFSEYREDTVRRINRIVNMMRAGDCKEAVSAAAGILSEDLKKLSLRWSAHLAAKEGGLTRGQKRHLFDLVDPLSIERKKVESILEAFST
;
A
#
# COMPACT_ATOMS: atom_id res chain seq x y z
N MET A 1 21.46 23.99 -17.52
CA MET A 1 20.07 23.88 -18.02
C MET A 1 19.40 22.51 -17.85
N LYS A 2 19.70 21.42 -18.59
CA LYS A 2 19.02 20.11 -18.35
C LYS A 2 19.31 19.49 -16.97
N SER A 3 20.50 19.73 -16.42
CA SER A 3 20.93 19.17 -15.13
C SER A 3 20.36 19.88 -13.91
N GLU A 4 19.98 21.15 -14.00
CA GLU A 4 19.43 21.91 -12.87
C GLU A 4 17.94 21.60 -12.68
N ARG A 5 17.17 21.52 -13.78
CA ARG A 5 15.78 21.03 -13.73
C ARG A 5 15.67 19.63 -13.14
N LEU A 6 16.57 18.73 -13.52
CA LEU A 6 16.57 17.37 -12.98
C LEU A 6 16.87 17.36 -11.48
N LYS A 7 17.75 18.25 -11.00
CA LYS A 7 18.03 18.41 -9.56
C LYS A 7 16.86 19.02 -8.81
N GLU A 8 16.21 20.04 -9.35
CA GLU A 8 15.02 20.65 -8.74
C GLU A 8 13.84 19.65 -8.69
N GLU A 9 13.65 18.82 -9.71
CA GLU A 9 12.65 17.75 -9.72
C GLU A 9 12.98 16.65 -8.70
N ILE A 10 14.25 16.26 -8.57
CA ILE A 10 14.70 15.32 -7.53
C ILE A 10 14.51 15.92 -6.13
N GLU A 11 14.90 17.18 -5.90
CA GLU A 11 14.74 17.85 -4.61
C GLU A 11 13.27 18.09 -4.23
N ALA A 12 12.41 18.42 -5.19
CA ALA A 12 10.97 18.55 -4.97
C ALA A 12 10.34 17.18 -4.65
N PHE A 13 10.77 16.13 -5.33
CA PHE A 13 10.35 14.75 -5.06
C PHE A 13 10.82 14.27 -3.69
N GLU A 14 12.04 14.63 -3.27
CA GLU A 14 12.56 14.35 -1.93
C GLU A 14 11.85 15.15 -0.83
N LYS A 15 11.36 16.37 -1.12
CA LYS A 15 10.64 17.21 -0.16
C LYS A 15 9.18 16.81 0.06
N ASN A 16 8.50 16.23 -0.93
CA ASN A 16 7.15 15.70 -0.75
C ASN A 16 6.93 14.40 -1.55
N PRO A 17 7.45 13.27 -1.06
CA PRO A 17 7.46 11.99 -1.78
C PRO A 17 6.05 11.45 -2.09
N LEU A 18 5.00 11.98 -1.46
CA LEU A 18 3.60 11.57 -1.66
C LEU A 18 2.85 12.42 -2.71
N GLN A 19 3.43 13.51 -3.23
CA GLN A 19 2.74 14.39 -4.19
C GLN A 19 2.64 13.84 -5.61
N ASN A 20 3.51 12.90 -6.01
CA ASN A 20 3.60 12.40 -7.39
C ASN A 20 3.42 10.87 -7.46
N LEU A 21 2.43 10.35 -6.75
CA LEU A 21 2.13 8.91 -6.74
C LEU A 21 1.36 8.51 -8.01
N THR A 22 1.76 7.39 -8.62
CA THR A 22 0.93 6.74 -9.64
C THR A 22 -0.19 5.92 -8.99
N VAL A 23 -1.16 5.46 -9.79
CA VAL A 23 -2.17 4.50 -9.32
C VAL A 23 -1.52 3.24 -8.74
N GLN A 24 -0.49 2.71 -9.40
CA GLN A 24 0.26 1.55 -8.91
C GLN A 24 0.94 1.84 -7.55
N ASP A 25 1.55 3.02 -7.41
CA ASP A 25 2.19 3.44 -6.17
C ASP A 25 1.17 3.56 -5.03
N ALA A 26 0.02 4.20 -5.29
CA ALA A 26 -1.07 4.33 -4.34
C ALA A 26 -1.63 2.97 -3.90
N MET A 27 -1.81 2.02 -4.83
CA MET A 27 -2.22 0.66 -4.48
C MET A 27 -1.17 -0.03 -3.61
N ILE A 28 0.11 0.06 -3.95
CA ILE A 28 1.20 -0.54 -3.16
C ILE A 28 1.27 0.06 -1.75
N ILE A 29 1.08 1.37 -1.58
CA ILE A 29 1.07 2.03 -0.26
C ILE A 29 0.02 1.40 0.65
N VAL A 30 -1.22 1.24 0.16
CA VAL A 30 -2.30 0.63 0.94
C VAL A 30 -1.97 -0.82 1.31
N VAL A 31 -1.39 -1.57 0.37
CA VAL A 31 -1.01 -2.97 0.57
C VAL A 31 0.10 -3.10 1.61
N VAL A 32 1.17 -2.30 1.49
CA VAL A 32 2.29 -2.28 2.43
C VAL A 32 1.80 -1.88 3.82
N CYS A 33 1.07 -0.78 3.95
CA CYS A 33 0.59 -0.33 5.26
C CYS A 33 -0.38 -1.33 5.90
N GLY A 34 -1.22 -2.01 5.12
CA GLY A 34 -2.11 -3.03 5.65
C GLY A 34 -1.43 -4.35 6.02
N ALA A 35 -0.30 -4.69 5.37
CA ALA A 35 0.50 -5.86 5.72
C ALA A 35 1.36 -5.66 7.00
N ARG A 36 1.68 -4.41 7.37
CA ARG A 36 2.48 -4.03 8.57
C ARG A 36 1.75 -4.23 9.91
N VAL A 37 1.43 -5.47 10.26
CA VAL A 37 0.65 -5.77 11.48
C VAL A 37 1.49 -5.68 12.76
N LYS A 38 2.81 -5.96 12.71
CA LYS A 38 3.66 -6.08 13.92
C LYS A 38 5.06 -5.47 13.82
N ALA A 39 5.52 -5.05 12.65
CA ALA A 39 6.88 -4.56 12.49
C ALA A 39 6.90 -3.25 11.71
N GLU A 40 7.82 -2.37 12.13
CA GLU A 40 8.28 -1.20 11.37
C GLU A 40 8.93 -1.62 10.04
N ASP A 41 9.27 -2.92 9.90
CA ASP A 41 9.86 -3.50 8.71
C ASP A 41 8.89 -4.47 7.99
N CYS A 42 8.64 -4.18 6.71
CA CYS A 42 7.86 -5.02 5.80
C CYS A 42 8.75 -5.80 4.82
N SER A 43 10.08 -5.81 5.06
CA SER A 43 11.08 -6.41 4.18
C SER A 43 10.76 -7.87 3.81
N GLU A 44 10.31 -8.67 4.78
CA GLU A 44 9.91 -10.06 4.57
C GLU A 44 8.68 -10.21 3.66
N ASP A 45 7.80 -9.21 3.62
CA ASP A 45 6.58 -9.23 2.83
C ASP A 45 6.75 -8.65 1.42
N ILE A 46 7.89 -8.01 1.09
CA ILE A 46 8.11 -7.38 -0.23
C ILE A 46 7.93 -8.38 -1.37
N ALA A 47 8.48 -9.58 -1.25
CA ALA A 47 8.37 -10.61 -2.28
C ALA A 47 6.91 -11.07 -2.48
N ARG A 48 6.17 -11.24 -1.38
CA ARG A 48 4.74 -11.64 -1.39
C ARG A 48 3.86 -10.53 -1.96
N ILE A 49 4.14 -9.27 -1.62
CA ILE A 49 3.46 -8.11 -2.18
C ILE A 49 3.69 -8.04 -3.69
N ALA A 50 4.95 -8.19 -4.14
CA ALA A 50 5.28 -8.16 -5.56
C ALA A 50 4.55 -9.25 -6.35
N GLU A 51 4.57 -10.48 -5.85
CA GLU A 51 3.85 -11.61 -6.47
C GLU A 51 2.35 -11.34 -6.55
N LEU A 52 1.75 -10.83 -5.48
CA LEU A 52 0.33 -10.53 -5.44
C LEU A 52 -0.07 -9.43 -6.42
N VAL A 53 0.64 -8.30 -6.44
CA VAL A 53 0.26 -7.17 -7.31
C VAL A 53 0.51 -7.48 -8.79
N GLN A 54 1.54 -8.27 -9.11
CA GLN A 54 1.83 -8.69 -10.49
C GLN A 54 0.77 -9.61 -11.10
N SER A 55 -0.06 -10.26 -10.28
CA SER A 55 -1.21 -11.02 -10.77
C SER A 55 -2.28 -10.13 -11.43
N HIS A 56 -2.20 -8.82 -11.23
CA HIS A 56 -3.16 -7.85 -11.73
C HIS A 56 -2.67 -7.14 -13.00
N SER A 57 -3.56 -6.94 -13.97
CA SER A 57 -3.23 -6.32 -15.28
C SER A 57 -2.66 -4.91 -15.20
N LEU A 58 -2.92 -4.19 -14.10
CA LEU A 58 -2.32 -2.88 -13.83
C LEU A 58 -0.81 -2.96 -13.57
N PHE A 59 -0.24 -4.12 -13.29
CA PHE A 59 1.19 -4.32 -13.00
C PHE A 59 1.83 -5.19 -14.08
N SER A 60 1.94 -4.63 -15.30
CA SER A 60 2.58 -5.30 -16.44
C SER A 60 4.11 -5.16 -16.48
N GLU A 61 4.72 -4.56 -15.47
CA GLU A 61 6.17 -4.37 -15.36
C GLU A 61 6.88 -5.65 -14.91
N TYR A 62 8.19 -5.74 -15.17
CA TYR A 62 8.98 -6.89 -14.72
C TYR A 62 8.98 -6.96 -13.19
N ARG A 63 9.18 -8.18 -12.64
CA ARG A 63 9.11 -8.42 -11.20
C ARG A 63 10.15 -7.59 -10.45
N GLU A 64 11.33 -7.44 -11.03
CA GLU A 64 12.42 -6.65 -10.48
C GLU A 64 12.07 -5.16 -10.40
N ASP A 65 11.26 -4.64 -11.33
CA ASP A 65 10.77 -3.26 -11.31
C ASP A 65 9.70 -3.07 -10.23
N THR A 66 8.76 -4.01 -10.11
CA THR A 66 7.74 -4.03 -9.05
C THR A 66 8.41 -4.06 -7.66
N VAL A 67 9.40 -4.93 -7.46
CA VAL A 67 10.16 -5.04 -6.21
C VAL A 67 10.91 -3.74 -5.91
N ARG A 68 11.54 -3.12 -6.92
CA ARG A 68 12.21 -1.80 -6.76
C ARG A 68 11.22 -0.71 -6.34
N ARG A 69 10.02 -0.70 -6.93
CA ARG A 69 8.94 0.23 -6.59
C ARG A 69 8.47 0.05 -5.15
N ILE A 70 8.24 -1.19 -4.71
CA ILE A 70 7.84 -1.50 -3.33
C ILE A 70 8.94 -1.06 -2.34
N ASN A 71 10.21 -1.37 -2.62
CA ASN A 71 11.33 -0.95 -1.77
C ASN A 71 11.41 0.58 -1.64
N ARG A 72 11.23 1.31 -2.74
CA ARG A 72 11.18 2.77 -2.74
C ARG A 72 10.07 3.26 -1.80
N ILE A 73 8.86 2.72 -1.91
CA ILE A 73 7.72 3.08 -1.06
C ILE A 73 7.98 2.72 0.41
N VAL A 74 8.49 1.52 0.69
CA VAL A 74 8.83 1.09 2.05
C VAL A 74 9.84 2.04 2.70
N ASN A 75 10.87 2.45 1.95
CA ASN A 75 11.90 3.39 2.42
C ASN A 75 11.35 4.81 2.62
N MET A 76 10.50 5.30 1.71
CA MET A 76 9.80 6.59 1.88
C MET A 76 8.96 6.61 3.16
N MET A 77 8.33 5.48 3.51
CA MET A 77 7.49 5.34 4.69
C MET A 77 8.25 4.87 5.94
N ARG A 78 9.58 4.70 5.91
CA ARG A 78 10.36 4.33 7.12
C ARG A 78 10.38 5.44 8.17
N ALA A 79 10.15 6.69 7.76
CA ALA A 79 10.11 7.87 8.63
C ALA A 79 8.72 8.55 8.69
N GLY A 80 7.71 8.01 7.99
CA GLY A 80 6.40 8.64 7.80
C GLY A 80 5.24 7.84 8.38
N ASP A 81 4.10 8.52 8.61
CA ASP A 81 2.88 7.90 9.13
C ASP A 81 2.14 7.15 8.01
N CYS A 82 1.89 5.85 8.22
CA CYS A 82 1.08 5.05 7.30
C CYS A 82 -0.32 5.64 7.05
N LYS A 83 -0.91 6.35 8.02
CA LYS A 83 -2.21 7.00 7.84
C LYS A 83 -2.14 8.14 6.83
N GLU A 84 -1.08 8.94 6.87
CA GLU A 84 -0.87 10.03 5.91
C GLU A 84 -0.64 9.48 4.50
N ALA A 85 0.24 8.48 4.36
CA ALA A 85 0.50 7.83 3.08
C ALA A 85 -0.77 7.20 2.49
N VAL A 86 -1.58 6.53 3.32
CA VAL A 86 -2.85 5.95 2.87
C VAL A 86 -3.86 7.03 2.50
N SER A 87 -3.91 8.15 3.23
CA SER A 87 -4.77 9.28 2.86
C SER A 87 -4.38 9.89 1.51
N ALA A 88 -3.09 10.03 1.24
CA ALA A 88 -2.59 10.50 -0.06
C ALA A 88 -2.96 9.51 -1.19
N ALA A 89 -2.75 8.21 -0.96
CA ALA A 89 -3.16 7.16 -1.89
C ALA A 89 -4.68 7.18 -2.16
N ALA A 90 -5.49 7.43 -1.13
CA ALA A 90 -6.94 7.47 -1.24
C ALA A 90 -7.46 8.58 -2.16
N GLY A 91 -6.72 9.68 -2.31
CA GLY A 91 -7.06 10.75 -3.26
C GLY A 91 -6.89 10.37 -4.73
N ILE A 92 -6.13 9.30 -5.01
CA ILE A 92 -5.76 8.86 -6.37
C ILE A 92 -6.58 7.64 -6.81
N LEU A 93 -6.91 6.76 -5.86
CA LEU A 93 -7.58 5.51 -6.16
C LEU A 93 -9.10 5.70 -6.36
N SER A 94 -9.65 5.01 -7.36
CA SER A 94 -11.10 4.81 -7.44
C SER A 94 -11.60 3.93 -6.30
N GLU A 95 -12.91 3.94 -6.03
CA GLU A 95 -13.50 3.13 -4.96
C GLU A 95 -13.21 1.62 -5.12
N ASP A 96 -13.20 1.12 -6.37
CA ASP A 96 -12.92 -0.29 -6.65
C ASP A 96 -11.45 -0.63 -6.40
N LEU A 97 -10.52 0.25 -6.76
CA LEU A 97 -9.11 0.04 -6.48
C LEU A 97 -8.79 0.13 -4.98
N LYS A 98 -9.47 1.03 -4.26
CA LYS A 98 -9.40 1.09 -2.79
C LYS A 98 -9.79 -0.23 -2.13
N LYS A 99 -10.93 -0.80 -2.54
CA LYS A 99 -11.42 -2.11 -2.06
C LYS A 99 -10.47 -3.25 -2.42
N LEU A 100 -9.96 -3.25 -3.65
CA LEU A 100 -9.02 -4.26 -4.13
C LEU A 100 -7.73 -4.24 -3.34
N SER A 101 -7.12 -3.07 -3.16
CA SER A 101 -5.92 -2.91 -2.34
C SER A 101 -6.15 -3.36 -0.90
N LEU A 102 -7.30 -3.03 -0.30
CA LEU A 102 -7.64 -3.49 1.05
C LEU A 102 -7.81 -5.02 1.13
N ARG A 103 -8.41 -5.63 0.11
CA ARG A 103 -8.53 -7.09 0.01
C ARG A 103 -7.15 -7.76 -0.10
N TRP A 104 -6.23 -7.17 -0.86
CA TRP A 104 -4.84 -7.62 -0.92
C TRP A 104 -4.12 -7.48 0.41
N SER A 105 -4.30 -6.37 1.12
CA SER A 105 -3.79 -6.20 2.48
C SER A 105 -4.30 -7.29 3.43
N ALA A 106 -5.61 -7.57 3.38
CA ALA A 106 -6.24 -8.62 4.17
C ALA A 106 -5.68 -10.01 3.83
N HIS A 107 -5.50 -10.32 2.54
CA HIS A 107 -4.90 -11.57 2.09
C HIS A 107 -3.46 -11.75 2.60
N LEU A 108 -2.65 -10.71 2.55
CA LEU A 108 -1.26 -10.78 3.04
C LEU A 108 -1.17 -10.91 4.56
N ALA A 109 -2.04 -10.19 5.28
CA ALA A 109 -2.13 -10.24 6.72
C ALA A 109 -2.69 -11.58 7.22
N ALA A 110 -3.67 -12.16 6.52
CA ALA A 110 -4.18 -13.49 6.77
C ALA A 110 -3.13 -14.53 6.37
N LYS A 111 -2.23 -14.86 7.31
CA LYS A 111 -1.38 -16.07 7.21
C LYS A 111 -2.29 -17.33 7.25
N GLU A 112 -1.71 -18.53 7.23
CA GLU A 112 -2.43 -19.83 7.09
C GLU A 112 -3.62 -20.08 8.05
N GLY A 113 -3.84 -19.25 9.07
CA GLY A 113 -4.97 -19.33 10.02
C GLY A 113 -6.05 -18.24 9.89
N GLY A 114 -6.01 -17.38 8.86
CA GLY A 114 -6.94 -16.25 8.70
C GLY A 114 -6.53 -14.99 9.49
N LEU A 115 -7.42 -14.00 9.53
CA LEU A 115 -7.17 -12.73 10.24
C LEU A 115 -7.43 -12.85 11.74
N THR A 116 -6.38 -12.64 12.52
CA THR A 116 -6.49 -12.42 13.98
C THR A 116 -7.23 -11.13 14.30
N ARG A 117 -7.77 -11.01 15.52
CA ARG A 117 -8.44 -9.79 15.99
C ARG A 117 -7.55 -8.53 15.88
N GLY A 118 -6.24 -8.67 16.13
CA GLY A 118 -5.28 -7.58 16.00
C GLY A 118 -5.12 -7.13 14.54
N GLN A 119 -5.02 -8.07 13.61
CA GLN A 119 -4.93 -7.80 12.18
C GLN A 119 -6.19 -7.12 11.63
N LYS A 120 -7.37 -7.58 12.06
CA LYS A 120 -8.64 -6.92 11.70
C LYS A 120 -8.64 -5.49 12.18
N ARG A 121 -8.27 -5.24 13.45
CA ARG A 121 -8.22 -3.88 14.00
C ARG A 121 -7.27 -2.98 13.21
N HIS A 122 -6.06 -3.47 12.91
CA HIS A 122 -5.09 -2.74 12.10
C HIS A 122 -5.64 -2.36 10.72
N LEU A 123 -6.28 -3.31 10.01
CA LEU A 123 -6.91 -3.03 8.73
C LEU A 123 -8.10 -2.08 8.86
N PHE A 124 -8.83 -2.13 9.97
CA PHE A 124 -9.89 -1.16 10.29
C PHE A 124 -9.35 0.25 10.52
N ASP A 125 -8.15 0.40 11.09
CA ASP A 125 -7.53 1.71 11.32
C ASP A 125 -7.14 2.41 10.01
N LEU A 126 -7.08 1.67 8.89
CA LEU A 126 -6.86 2.22 7.55
C LEU A 126 -8.16 2.68 6.85
N VAL A 127 -9.33 2.39 7.41
CA VAL A 127 -10.63 2.68 6.78
C VAL A 127 -10.87 4.16 6.61
N ASP A 128 -10.68 4.93 7.68
CA ASP A 128 -10.93 6.37 7.65
C ASP A 128 -9.94 7.06 6.69
N PRO A 129 -8.62 6.78 6.73
CA PRO A 129 -7.69 7.29 5.70
C PRO A 129 -8.03 6.87 4.26
N LEU A 130 -8.48 5.62 4.03
CA LEU A 130 -8.88 5.17 2.67
C LEU A 130 -10.18 5.82 2.19
N SER A 131 -10.99 6.39 3.09
CA SER A 131 -12.32 6.90 2.80
C SER A 131 -13.23 5.84 2.15
N ILE A 132 -13.23 4.63 2.71
CA ILE A 132 -14.20 3.55 2.35
C ILE A 132 -15.27 3.47 3.44
N GLU A 133 -16.52 3.19 3.06
CA GLU A 133 -17.57 2.90 4.03
C GLU A 133 -17.23 1.68 4.90
N ARG A 134 -17.34 1.84 6.22
CA ARG A 134 -17.04 0.78 7.22
C ARG A 134 -17.73 -0.56 6.92
N LYS A 135 -19.00 -0.55 6.52
CA LYS A 135 -19.76 -1.77 6.18
C LYS A 135 -19.14 -2.56 5.02
N LYS A 136 -18.57 -1.87 4.03
CA LYS A 136 -17.90 -2.51 2.88
C LYS A 136 -16.60 -3.17 3.35
N VAL A 137 -15.90 -2.57 4.30
CA VAL A 137 -14.68 -3.13 4.89
C VAL A 137 -14.97 -4.32 5.79
N GLU A 138 -16.01 -4.26 6.63
CA GLU A 138 -16.49 -5.40 7.43
C GLU A 138 -16.70 -6.63 6.55
N SER A 139 -17.45 -6.48 5.46
CA SER A 139 -17.70 -7.57 4.50
C SER A 139 -16.41 -8.11 3.85
N ILE A 140 -15.44 -7.26 3.54
CA ILE A 140 -14.14 -7.70 3.00
C ILE A 140 -13.37 -8.51 4.03
N LEU A 141 -13.32 -8.07 5.29
CA LEU A 141 -12.52 -8.71 6.34
C LEU A 141 -13.17 -10.00 6.87
N GLU A 142 -14.51 -10.09 6.83
CA GLU A 142 -15.25 -11.31 7.15
C GLU A 142 -14.86 -12.47 6.21
N ALA A 143 -14.61 -12.19 4.93
CA ALA A 143 -14.16 -13.21 3.96
C ALA A 143 -12.81 -13.87 4.30
N PHE A 144 -12.03 -13.30 5.23
CA PHE A 144 -10.74 -13.85 5.70
C PHE A 144 -10.80 -14.33 7.16
N SER A 145 -12.00 -14.47 7.70
CA SER A 145 -12.22 -15.01 9.05
C SER A 145 -12.37 -16.53 8.97
N THR A 146 -11.63 -17.24 9.81
CA THR A 146 -11.82 -18.66 10.10
C THR A 146 -13.04 -18.89 10.98
#